data_AF-A0A7S3WVR2-F1
#
_entry.id   AF-A0A7S3WVR2-F1
#
_cell.length_a   1.000
_cell.length_b   1.000
_cell.length_c   1.000
_cell.angle_alpha   90.00
_cell.angle_beta   90.00
_cell.angle_gamma   90.00
#
_symmetry.space_group_name_H-M   'P 1'
#
loop_
_entity.id
_entity.type
_entity.pdbx_description
1 polymer ?
#
loop_
_entity_poly.entity_id
_entity_poly.type
_entity_poly.pdbx_seq_one_letter_code
_entity_poly.pdbx_strand_id
1 'polypeptide(L)'
;EKRPPHKYANGGVYDGEWLDDKREGHGVQTWADGARYEGQWIQDRAHGQGKFFHAAGEVYEGAWQNDKAHGHGTYTHLDKSQYMGQWNADRQHGEGTEIWPDSTKYVGQYRDGVKHGKGNFSWADGSTYDGDFESNEMSGPGTYVWADRRTYTGQWLKNRMHGKGYFTWADGRAFDGEYQEDVKHGQGKLTWPDGRILDGQWHDGKQHGTGTYTTTSGTKKGEWVDGRRVRWIE
;
A
#
# COMPACT_ATOMS: atom_id res chain seq x y z
N GLU A 1 18.05 6.15 41.19
CA GLU A 1 17.18 6.62 42.31
C GLU A 1 15.97 7.36 41.77
N LYS A 2 14.86 7.42 42.51
CA LYS A 2 13.72 8.26 42.15
C LYS A 2 13.80 9.59 42.90
N ARG A 3 13.60 10.70 42.19
CA ARG A 3 13.62 12.07 42.73
C ARG A 3 12.21 12.68 42.71
N PRO A 4 11.96 13.78 43.46
CA PRO A 4 10.80 14.61 43.21
C PRO A 4 10.77 15.09 41.75
N PRO A 5 9.59 15.39 41.17
CA PRO A 5 9.49 15.84 39.79
C PRO A 5 10.42 17.04 39.49
N HIS A 6 11.28 16.88 38.50
CA HIS A 6 12.23 17.89 38.08
C HIS A 6 11.56 18.84 37.08
N LYS A 7 11.50 20.13 37.42
CA LYS A 7 10.95 21.18 36.54
C LYS A 7 12.09 21.87 35.81
N TYR A 8 12.09 21.80 34.49
CA TYR A 8 13.07 22.47 33.64
C TYR A 8 12.69 23.94 33.42
N ALA A 9 13.70 24.79 33.18
CA ALA A 9 13.48 26.22 32.92
C ALA A 9 12.61 26.49 31.67
N ASN A 10 12.58 25.56 30.72
CA ASN A 10 11.75 25.64 29.52
C ASN A 10 10.28 25.24 29.76
N GLY A 11 9.88 24.97 31.01
CA GLY A 11 8.52 24.56 31.38
C GLY A 11 8.26 23.05 31.31
N GLY A 12 9.21 22.24 30.85
CA GLY A 12 9.10 20.79 30.87
C GLY A 12 9.18 20.21 32.29
N VAL A 13 8.62 19.03 32.49
CA VAL A 13 8.66 18.29 33.77
C VAL A 13 9.08 16.85 33.52
N TYR A 14 10.01 16.34 34.32
CA TYR A 14 10.34 14.92 34.36
C TYR A 14 10.03 14.33 35.74
N ASP A 15 9.26 13.24 35.77
CA ASP A 15 9.03 12.41 36.95
C ASP A 15 9.48 10.98 36.64
N GLY A 16 10.59 10.56 37.23
CA GLY A 16 11.15 9.25 36.95
C GLY A 16 12.43 8.95 37.69
N GLU A 17 13.04 7.86 37.25
CA GLU A 17 14.30 7.35 37.74
C GLU A 17 15.48 8.12 37.13
N TRP A 18 16.57 8.16 37.91
CA TRP A 18 17.82 8.84 37.58
C TRP A 18 19.01 7.94 37.90
N LEU A 19 20.05 8.04 37.09
CA LEU A 19 21.39 7.57 37.38
C LEU A 19 22.34 8.75 37.23
N ASP A 20 22.99 9.14 38.32
CA ASP A 20 23.75 10.39 38.43
C ASP A 20 22.91 11.63 38.03
N ASP A 21 23.33 12.37 37.02
CA ASP A 21 22.64 13.55 36.50
C ASP A 21 21.76 13.26 35.28
N LYS A 22 21.58 11.97 34.93
CA LYS A 22 20.86 11.54 33.72
C LYS A 22 19.59 10.78 34.05
N ARG A 23 18.59 10.94 33.18
CA ARG A 23 17.37 10.12 33.18
C ARG A 23 17.74 8.69 32.77
N GLU A 24 17.32 7.73 33.57
CA GLU A 24 17.67 6.31 33.45
C GLU A 24 16.53 5.48 34.04
N GLY A 25 16.22 4.30 33.50
CA GLY A 25 15.12 3.48 34.00
C GLY A 25 13.77 3.98 33.49
N HIS A 26 12.72 3.97 34.29
CA HIS A 26 11.39 4.43 33.86
C HIS A 26 11.10 5.87 34.29
N GLY A 27 10.44 6.62 33.41
CA GLY A 27 10.05 7.99 33.70
C GLY A 27 9.06 8.58 32.72
N VAL A 28 8.43 9.67 33.15
CA VAL A 28 7.48 10.47 32.38
C VAL A 28 8.09 11.84 32.13
N GLN A 29 8.31 12.17 30.87
CA GLN A 29 8.67 13.52 30.43
C GLN A 29 7.42 14.20 29.85
N THR A 30 7.06 15.36 30.38
CA THR A 30 6.06 16.27 29.79
C THR A 30 6.78 17.51 29.28
N TRP A 31 6.53 17.90 28.04
CA TRP A 31 7.06 19.12 27.44
C TRP A 31 6.07 20.29 27.60
N ALA A 32 6.56 21.52 27.43
CA ALA A 32 5.76 22.73 27.63
C ALA A 32 4.61 22.88 26.62
N ASP A 33 4.72 22.24 25.45
CA ASP A 33 3.67 22.16 24.42
C ASP A 33 2.58 21.13 24.75
N GLY A 34 2.74 20.36 25.83
CA GLY A 34 1.82 19.31 26.24
C GLY A 34 2.14 17.93 25.68
N ALA A 35 3.18 17.78 24.84
CA ALA A 35 3.66 16.46 24.45
C ALA A 35 4.13 15.69 25.70
N ARG A 36 4.02 14.36 25.66
CA ARG A 36 4.36 13.51 26.80
C ARG A 36 4.99 12.19 26.36
N TYR A 37 6.08 11.79 27.00
CA TYR A 37 6.69 10.48 26.85
C TYR A 37 6.59 9.73 28.17
N GLU A 38 6.19 8.47 28.11
CA GLU A 38 6.14 7.56 29.23
C GLU A 38 6.87 6.28 28.85
N GLY A 39 7.96 5.97 29.52
CA GLY A 39 8.70 4.77 29.16
C GLY A 39 10.08 4.70 29.75
N GLN A 40 10.89 3.90 29.08
CA GLN A 40 12.24 3.58 29.46
C GLN A 40 13.24 4.62 28.92
N TRP A 41 14.24 4.92 29.74
CA TRP A 41 15.28 5.90 29.52
C TRP A 41 16.64 5.25 29.72
N ILE A 42 17.59 5.54 28.84
CA ILE A 42 19.01 5.22 29.02
C ILE A 42 19.81 6.46 28.66
N GLN A 43 20.62 6.96 29.60
CA GLN A 43 21.51 8.11 29.36
C GLN A 43 20.79 9.33 28.74
N ASP A 44 19.67 9.74 29.34
CA ASP A 44 18.80 10.83 28.88
C ASP A 44 18.04 10.59 27.57
N ARG A 45 18.07 9.38 27.02
CA ARG A 45 17.35 9.07 25.77
C ARG A 45 16.23 8.09 25.99
N ALA A 46 15.10 8.31 25.31
CA ALA A 46 14.05 7.31 25.20
C ALA A 46 14.64 6.04 24.55
N HIS A 47 14.50 4.92 25.23
CA HIS A 47 15.12 3.65 24.84
C HIS A 47 14.35 2.49 25.44
N GLY A 48 14.13 1.40 24.70
CA GLY A 48 13.31 0.28 25.17
C GLY A 48 11.83 0.52 24.90
N GLN A 49 10.93 0.14 25.79
CA GLN A 49 9.48 0.33 25.58
C GLN A 49 9.01 1.69 26.08
N GLY A 50 8.13 2.33 25.32
CA GLY A 50 7.52 3.59 25.73
C GLY A 50 6.40 4.06 24.82
N LYS A 51 5.67 5.04 25.34
CA LYS A 51 4.53 5.68 24.70
C LYS A 51 4.75 7.17 24.61
N PHE A 52 4.62 7.72 23.41
CA PHE A 52 4.73 9.14 23.15
C PHE A 52 3.39 9.68 22.68
N PHE A 53 2.89 10.67 23.39
CA PHE A 53 1.71 11.46 23.07
C PHE A 53 2.20 12.77 22.46
N HIS A 54 1.97 12.96 21.17
CA HIS A 54 2.21 14.24 20.51
C HIS A 54 1.23 15.28 21.03
N ALA A 55 1.65 16.54 21.12
CA ALA A 55 0.78 17.65 21.53
C ALA A 55 -0.48 17.78 20.65
N ALA A 56 -0.39 17.38 19.38
CA ALA A 56 -1.50 17.39 18.44
C ALA A 56 -2.55 16.29 18.71
N GLY A 57 -2.22 15.26 19.49
CA GLY A 57 -3.10 14.12 19.82
C GLY A 57 -2.75 12.79 19.14
N GLU A 58 -1.72 12.76 18.30
CA GLU A 58 -1.16 11.53 17.74
C GLU A 58 -0.41 10.75 18.82
N VAL A 59 -0.36 9.42 18.69
CA VAL A 59 0.24 8.57 19.72
C VAL A 59 1.11 7.50 19.08
N TYR A 60 2.37 7.40 19.51
CA TYR A 60 3.22 6.24 19.26
C TYR A 60 3.32 5.39 20.53
N GLU A 61 3.21 4.07 20.41
CA GLU A 61 3.44 3.12 21.49
C GLU A 61 4.26 1.94 20.95
N GLY A 62 5.45 1.74 21.50
CA GLY A 62 6.32 0.67 21.02
C GLY A 62 7.76 0.80 21.49
N ALA A 63 8.66 0.19 20.72
CA ALA A 63 10.08 0.22 21.00
C ALA A 63 10.75 1.53 20.55
N TRP A 64 11.75 1.94 21.32
CA TRP A 64 12.53 3.14 21.17
C TRP A 64 14.01 2.79 21.19
N GLN A 65 14.79 3.51 20.40
CA GLN A 65 16.25 3.43 20.42
C GLN A 65 16.83 4.83 20.18
N ASN A 66 17.49 5.37 21.20
CA ASN A 66 18.16 6.67 21.12
C ASN A 66 17.22 7.79 20.65
N ASP A 67 16.09 7.96 21.34
CA ASP A 67 15.06 8.97 21.05
C ASP A 67 14.25 8.75 19.78
N LYS A 68 14.41 7.60 19.12
CA LYS A 68 13.69 7.27 17.88
C LYS A 68 12.81 6.04 18.02
N ALA A 69 11.65 6.06 17.37
CA ALA A 69 10.83 4.87 17.18
C ALA A 69 11.64 3.80 16.42
N HIS A 70 11.65 2.58 16.96
CA HIS A 70 12.46 1.47 16.47
C HIS A 70 11.78 0.13 16.81
N GLY A 71 12.18 -0.97 16.16
CA GLY A 71 11.64 -2.28 16.49
C GLY A 71 10.15 -2.37 16.14
N HIS A 72 9.30 -2.84 17.04
CA HIS A 72 7.85 -2.91 16.79
C HIS A 72 7.10 -1.83 17.56
N GLY A 73 6.08 -1.25 16.93
CA GLY A 73 5.23 -0.25 17.55
C GLY A 73 3.97 0.05 16.78
N THR A 74 3.03 0.70 17.46
CA THR A 74 1.77 1.19 16.92
C THR A 74 1.78 2.71 16.91
N TYR A 75 1.48 3.30 15.77
CA TYR A 75 1.24 4.74 15.62
C TYR A 75 -0.23 4.97 15.31
N THR A 76 -0.88 5.84 16.08
CA THR A 76 -2.27 6.25 15.89
C THR A 76 -2.30 7.71 15.46
N HIS A 77 -2.78 7.96 14.25
CA HIS A 77 -2.95 9.29 13.68
C HIS A 77 -4.18 10.01 14.25
N LEU A 78 -4.29 11.32 13.95
CA LEU A 78 -5.43 12.14 14.37
C LEU A 78 -6.76 11.67 13.80
N ASP A 79 -6.75 11.22 12.54
CA ASP A 79 -7.92 10.68 11.84
C ASP A 79 -8.32 9.28 12.32
N LYS A 80 -7.63 8.75 13.35
CA LYS A 80 -7.80 7.39 13.90
C LYS A 80 -7.30 6.27 12.99
N SER A 81 -6.65 6.58 11.87
CA SER A 81 -5.86 5.57 11.17
C SER A 81 -4.70 5.10 12.04
N GLN A 82 -4.31 3.84 11.88
CA GLN A 82 -3.29 3.21 12.69
C GLN A 82 -2.29 2.47 11.82
N TYR A 83 -1.01 2.64 12.12
CA TYR A 83 0.06 1.76 11.65
C TYR A 83 0.52 0.87 12.79
N MET A 84 0.62 -0.43 12.55
CA MET A 84 1.12 -1.43 13.47
C MET A 84 2.20 -2.25 12.75
N GLY A 85 3.45 -2.16 13.19
CA GLY A 85 4.51 -2.84 12.48
C GLY A 85 5.91 -2.49 12.94
N GLN A 86 6.85 -2.72 12.05
CA GLN A 86 8.26 -2.49 12.27
C GLN A 86 8.66 -1.03 11.99
N TRP A 87 9.61 -0.53 12.78
CA TRP A 87 10.13 0.83 12.75
C TRP A 87 11.65 0.80 12.73
N ASN A 88 12.24 1.71 11.96
CA ASN A 88 13.67 1.95 11.95
C ASN A 88 13.94 3.46 11.89
N ALA A 89 14.44 4.01 12.99
CA ALA A 89 14.82 5.43 13.08
C ALA A 89 13.69 6.37 12.65
N ASP A 90 12.54 6.26 13.32
CA ASP A 90 11.32 7.06 13.10
C ASP A 90 10.57 6.79 11.79
N ARG A 91 10.95 5.75 11.05
CA ARG A 91 10.29 5.38 9.79
C ARG A 91 9.72 3.98 9.86
N GLN A 92 8.51 3.82 9.31
CA GLN A 92 7.93 2.50 9.03
C GLN A 92 8.91 1.70 8.15
N HIS A 93 9.15 0.45 8.50
CA HIS A 93 10.12 -0.41 7.81
C HIS A 93 9.70 -1.87 7.97
N GLY A 94 10.16 -2.78 7.11
CA GLY A 94 9.85 -4.20 7.23
C GLY A 94 8.36 -4.47 7.06
N GLU A 95 7.80 -5.42 7.81
CA GLU A 95 6.37 -5.76 7.74
C GLU A 95 5.53 -4.82 8.62
N GLY A 96 4.38 -4.39 8.10
CA GLY A 96 3.44 -3.55 8.82
C GLY A 96 2.00 -3.67 8.32
N THR A 97 1.07 -3.27 9.17
CA THR A 97 -0.36 -3.19 8.89
C THR A 97 -0.83 -1.77 9.10
N GLU A 98 -1.49 -1.19 8.11
CA GLU A 98 -2.17 0.11 8.21
C GLU A 98 -3.68 -0.11 8.14
N ILE A 99 -4.44 0.49 9.05
CA ILE A 99 -5.91 0.37 9.13
C ILE A 99 -6.48 1.77 9.20
N TRP A 100 -7.46 2.07 8.35
CA TRP A 100 -8.21 3.32 8.35
C TRP A 100 -9.60 3.14 8.98
N PRO A 101 -10.25 4.22 9.45
CA PRO A 101 -11.56 4.15 10.13
C PRO A 101 -12.69 3.56 9.27
N ASP A 102 -12.58 3.69 7.95
CA ASP A 102 -13.53 3.13 6.98
C ASP A 102 -13.34 1.61 6.76
N SER A 103 -12.45 0.98 7.53
CA SER A 103 -12.02 -0.42 7.38
C SER A 103 -11.15 -0.69 6.15
N THR A 104 -10.72 0.34 5.41
CA THR A 104 -9.62 0.20 4.45
C THR A 104 -8.39 -0.30 5.21
N LYS A 105 -7.60 -1.17 4.57
CA LYS A 105 -6.48 -1.85 5.21
C LYS A 105 -5.36 -2.13 4.21
N TYR A 106 -4.13 -1.92 4.65
CA TYR A 106 -2.92 -2.41 3.98
C TYR A 106 -2.16 -3.36 4.91
N VAL A 107 -1.69 -4.48 4.38
CA VAL A 107 -0.78 -5.41 5.07
C VAL A 107 0.36 -5.72 4.13
N GLY A 108 1.59 -5.42 4.54
CA GLY A 108 2.75 -5.76 3.72
C GLY A 108 4.00 -5.00 4.10
N GLN A 109 4.87 -4.89 3.12
CA GLN A 109 6.23 -4.43 3.30
C GLN A 109 6.36 -2.91 3.17
N TYR A 110 7.24 -2.36 4.01
CA TYR A 110 7.61 -0.97 4.08
C TYR A 110 9.13 -0.82 3.99
N ARG A 111 9.56 0.25 3.34
CA ARG A 111 10.96 0.68 3.33
C ARG A 111 11.01 2.19 3.51
N ASP A 112 11.63 2.64 4.59
CA ASP A 112 11.88 4.07 4.85
C ASP A 112 10.61 4.94 4.81
N GLY A 113 9.51 4.44 5.38
CA GLY A 113 8.25 5.18 5.48
C GLY A 113 7.31 5.05 4.29
N VAL A 114 7.62 4.22 3.30
CA VAL A 114 6.76 3.99 2.14
C VAL A 114 6.48 2.50 1.92
N LYS A 115 5.28 2.17 1.43
CA LYS A 115 4.93 0.82 1.00
C LYS A 115 5.85 0.40 -0.14
N HIS A 116 6.49 -0.76 -0.01
CA HIS A 116 7.49 -1.24 -0.96
C HIS A 116 7.59 -2.76 -0.85
N GLY A 117 7.77 -3.47 -1.96
CA GLY A 117 7.80 -4.94 -1.97
C GLY A 117 6.38 -5.52 -1.99
N LYS A 118 6.17 -6.68 -1.36
CA LYS A 118 4.88 -7.38 -1.40
C LYS A 118 3.89 -6.76 -0.42
N GLY A 119 2.62 -6.67 -0.84
CA GLY A 119 1.54 -6.28 0.06
C GLY A 119 0.15 -6.61 -0.46
N ASN A 120 -0.80 -6.58 0.47
CA ASN A 120 -2.22 -6.71 0.24
C ASN A 120 -2.93 -5.42 0.67
N PHE A 121 -3.71 -4.83 -0.23
CA PHE A 121 -4.54 -3.67 0.03
C PHE A 121 -6.01 -4.08 -0.11
N SER A 122 -6.83 -3.78 0.89
CA SER A 122 -8.27 -4.05 0.91
C SER A 122 -8.98 -2.73 1.15
N TRP A 123 -9.89 -2.35 0.26
CA TRP A 123 -10.65 -1.10 0.36
C TRP A 123 -12.02 -1.34 1.00
N ALA A 124 -12.59 -0.27 1.58
CA ALA A 124 -13.92 -0.31 2.20
C ALA A 124 -15.05 -0.73 1.24
N ASP A 125 -14.89 -0.53 -0.07
CA ASP A 125 -15.86 -0.95 -1.09
C ASP A 125 -15.81 -2.46 -1.40
N GLY A 126 -14.88 -3.20 -0.80
CA GLY A 126 -14.65 -4.62 -1.02
C GLY A 126 -13.68 -4.94 -2.17
N SER A 127 -13.14 -3.93 -2.85
CA SER A 127 -12.04 -4.13 -3.79
C SER A 127 -10.78 -4.59 -3.04
N THR A 128 -9.91 -5.34 -3.71
CA THR A 128 -8.61 -5.77 -3.17
C THR A 128 -7.50 -5.73 -4.21
N TYR A 129 -6.27 -5.54 -3.74
CA TYR A 129 -5.05 -5.67 -4.53
C TYR A 129 -4.06 -6.53 -3.76
N ASP A 130 -3.51 -7.54 -4.43
CA ASP A 130 -2.45 -8.40 -3.90
C ASP A 130 -1.29 -8.39 -4.90
N GLY A 131 -0.17 -7.79 -4.53
CA GLY A 131 0.92 -7.61 -5.49
C GLY A 131 2.09 -6.80 -4.97
N ASP A 132 2.92 -6.38 -5.92
CA ASP A 132 4.10 -5.57 -5.65
C ASP A 132 3.77 -4.07 -5.54
N PHE A 133 4.54 -3.41 -4.68
CA PHE A 133 4.51 -1.98 -4.43
C PHE A 133 5.91 -1.38 -4.61
N GLU A 134 5.98 -0.18 -5.15
CA GLU A 134 7.18 0.64 -5.19
C GLU A 134 6.81 2.07 -4.78
N SER A 135 7.43 2.59 -3.73
CA SER A 135 7.25 3.98 -3.30
C SER A 135 5.78 4.42 -3.13
N ASN A 136 4.98 3.61 -2.43
CA ASN A 136 3.53 3.75 -2.24
C ASN A 136 2.64 3.48 -3.46
N GLU A 137 3.19 3.07 -4.60
CA GLU A 137 2.44 2.80 -5.82
C GLU A 137 2.39 1.30 -6.13
N MET A 138 1.25 0.79 -6.61
CA MET A 138 1.19 -0.56 -7.20
C MET A 138 2.11 -0.61 -8.43
N SER A 139 3.04 -1.55 -8.44
CA SER A 139 4.07 -1.65 -9.47
C SER A 139 4.61 -3.07 -9.53
N GLY A 140 4.85 -3.63 -10.72
CA GLY A 140 5.22 -5.03 -10.90
C GLY A 140 4.00 -5.96 -10.95
N PRO A 141 4.17 -7.28 -10.77
CA PRO A 141 3.06 -8.23 -10.81
C PRO A 141 2.08 -8.05 -9.65
N GLY A 142 0.78 -8.06 -9.95
CA GLY A 142 -0.27 -8.00 -8.95
C GLY A 142 -1.65 -8.39 -9.49
N THR A 143 -2.55 -8.74 -8.58
CA THR A 143 -3.96 -9.02 -8.87
C THR A 143 -4.84 -7.98 -8.19
N TYR A 144 -5.65 -7.28 -8.97
CA TYR A 144 -6.70 -6.40 -8.46
C TYR A 144 -8.06 -7.06 -8.68
N VAL A 145 -8.88 -7.13 -7.63
CA VAL A 145 -10.27 -7.57 -7.68
C VAL A 145 -11.14 -6.35 -7.37
N TRP A 146 -11.98 -5.95 -8.31
CA TRP A 146 -12.94 -4.86 -8.09
C TRP A 146 -14.17 -5.35 -7.33
N ALA A 147 -14.86 -4.45 -6.63
CA ALA A 147 -16.12 -4.71 -5.94
C ALA A 147 -17.21 -5.34 -6.86
N ASP A 148 -17.19 -5.04 -8.16
CA ASP A 148 -18.08 -5.63 -9.17
C ASP A 148 -17.63 -7.00 -9.70
N ARG A 149 -16.62 -7.60 -9.05
CA ARG A 149 -16.01 -8.91 -9.37
C ARG A 149 -15.24 -8.95 -10.69
N ARG A 150 -14.94 -7.81 -11.31
CA ARG A 150 -13.85 -7.80 -12.32
C ARG A 150 -12.54 -8.19 -11.64
N THR A 151 -11.64 -8.81 -12.38
CA THR A 151 -10.29 -9.11 -11.89
C THR A 151 -9.28 -8.78 -12.96
N TYR A 152 -8.13 -8.23 -12.54
CA TYR A 152 -6.96 -8.06 -13.40
C TYR A 152 -5.77 -8.69 -12.70
N THR A 153 -5.11 -9.63 -13.36
CA THR A 153 -3.84 -10.21 -12.92
C THR A 153 -2.79 -9.91 -13.98
N GLY A 154 -1.79 -9.10 -13.67
CA GLY A 154 -0.83 -8.64 -14.66
C GLY A 154 0.23 -7.72 -14.10
N GLN A 155 0.91 -7.01 -14.98
CA GLN A 155 1.91 -6.01 -14.59
C GLN A 155 1.25 -4.67 -14.28
N TRP A 156 1.77 -4.01 -13.26
CA TRP A 156 1.38 -2.68 -12.83
C TRP A 156 2.57 -1.73 -12.96
N LEU A 157 2.29 -0.47 -13.25
CA LEU A 157 3.29 0.59 -13.23
C LEU A 157 2.61 1.87 -12.75
N LYS A 158 3.09 2.43 -11.63
CA LYS A 158 2.58 3.68 -11.05
C LYS A 158 1.06 3.69 -10.88
N ASN A 159 0.53 2.62 -10.26
CA ASN A 159 -0.90 2.40 -10.02
C ASN A 159 -1.76 2.12 -11.27
N ARG A 160 -1.15 1.88 -12.43
CA ARG A 160 -1.87 1.60 -13.69
C ARG A 160 -1.58 0.20 -14.21
N MET A 161 -2.58 -0.44 -14.84
CA MET A 161 -2.36 -1.67 -15.59
C MET A 161 -1.41 -1.36 -16.75
N HIS A 162 -0.35 -2.15 -16.88
CA HIS A 162 0.70 -1.94 -17.87
C HIS A 162 1.24 -3.30 -18.33
N GLY A 163 1.95 -3.36 -19.46
CA GLY A 163 2.56 -4.61 -19.94
C GLY A 163 1.53 -5.73 -20.12
N LYS A 164 1.91 -6.98 -19.86
CA LYS A 164 1.02 -8.13 -20.02
C LYS A 164 0.08 -8.30 -18.84
N GLY A 165 -1.19 -8.61 -19.10
CA GLY A 165 -2.16 -8.95 -18.07
C GLY A 165 -3.39 -9.69 -18.58
N TYR A 166 -4.07 -10.32 -17.64
CA TYR A 166 -5.29 -11.07 -17.83
C TYR A 166 -6.43 -10.39 -17.07
N PHE A 167 -7.45 -9.93 -17.79
CA PHE A 167 -8.61 -9.25 -17.24
C PHE A 167 -9.87 -10.10 -17.41
N THR A 168 -10.66 -10.29 -16.36
CA THR A 168 -11.95 -10.97 -16.41
C THR A 168 -13.08 -10.04 -16.02
N TRP A 169 -14.23 -10.25 -16.66
CA TRP A 169 -15.48 -9.58 -16.32
C TRP A 169 -16.44 -10.56 -15.64
N ALA A 170 -17.34 -10.03 -14.81
CA ALA A 170 -18.34 -10.82 -14.10
C ALA A 170 -19.31 -11.57 -15.04
N ASP A 171 -19.45 -11.13 -16.29
CA ASP A 171 -20.24 -11.80 -17.33
C ASP A 171 -19.50 -12.98 -18.00
N GLY A 172 -18.27 -13.28 -17.58
CA GLY A 172 -17.45 -14.38 -18.08
C GLY A 172 -16.60 -14.02 -19.31
N ARG A 173 -16.64 -12.78 -19.80
CA ARG A 173 -15.64 -12.33 -20.77
C ARG A 173 -14.25 -12.32 -20.13
N ALA A 174 -13.23 -12.49 -20.96
CA ALA A 174 -11.84 -12.40 -20.56
C ALA A 174 -10.97 -11.76 -21.64
N PHE A 175 -9.95 -11.02 -21.23
CA PHE A 175 -8.95 -10.42 -22.12
C PHE A 175 -7.56 -10.78 -21.64
N ASP A 176 -6.81 -11.49 -22.48
CA ASP A 176 -5.41 -11.82 -22.28
C ASP A 176 -4.58 -11.02 -23.27
N GLY A 177 -3.80 -10.04 -22.81
CA GLY A 177 -3.06 -9.18 -23.72
C GLY A 177 -2.25 -8.09 -23.04
N GLU A 178 -1.83 -7.11 -23.85
CA GLU A 178 -1.01 -6.00 -23.39
C GLU A 178 -1.84 -4.77 -23.00
N TYR A 179 -1.30 -4.00 -22.06
CA TYR A 179 -1.87 -2.78 -21.50
C TYR A 179 -0.82 -1.67 -21.49
N GLN A 180 -1.27 -0.44 -21.70
CA GLN A 180 -0.48 0.77 -21.53
C GLN A 180 -1.36 1.80 -20.84
N GLU A 181 -0.98 2.28 -19.66
CA GLU A 181 -1.71 3.32 -18.93
C GLU A 181 -3.22 3.00 -18.80
N ASP A 182 -3.54 1.79 -18.29
CA ASP A 182 -4.90 1.25 -18.10
C ASP A 182 -5.68 0.87 -19.37
N VAL A 183 -5.16 1.15 -20.56
CA VAL A 183 -5.84 0.81 -21.82
C VAL A 183 -5.24 -0.41 -22.50
N LYS A 184 -6.09 -1.24 -23.09
CA LYS A 184 -5.65 -2.36 -23.95
C LYS A 184 -4.83 -1.80 -25.11
N HIS A 185 -3.66 -2.38 -25.33
CA HIS A 185 -2.70 -1.96 -26.34
C HIS A 185 -1.99 -3.20 -26.91
N GLY A 186 -1.21 -3.06 -27.99
CA GLY A 186 -0.36 -4.15 -28.49
C GLY A 186 -1.16 -5.36 -28.95
N GLN A 187 -0.74 -6.57 -28.60
CA GLN A 187 -1.48 -7.79 -28.93
C GLN A 187 -2.43 -8.19 -27.79
N GLY A 188 -3.58 -8.76 -28.14
CA GLY A 188 -4.48 -9.31 -27.14
C GLY A 188 -5.66 -10.11 -27.69
N LYS A 189 -6.14 -11.01 -26.84
CA LYS A 189 -7.22 -11.96 -27.11
C LYS A 189 -8.40 -11.69 -26.19
N LEU A 190 -9.52 -11.26 -26.77
CA LEU A 190 -10.81 -11.15 -26.09
C LEU A 190 -11.62 -12.42 -26.32
N THR A 191 -12.01 -13.09 -25.25
CA THR A 191 -12.83 -14.31 -25.26
C THR A 191 -14.20 -14.00 -24.66
N TRP A 192 -15.26 -14.47 -25.32
CA TRP A 192 -16.63 -14.40 -24.79
C TRP A 192 -17.07 -15.76 -24.22
N PRO A 193 -18.04 -15.77 -23.28
CA PRO A 193 -18.55 -17.00 -22.69
C PRO A 193 -19.14 -18.00 -23.69
N ASP A 194 -19.63 -17.51 -24.83
CA ASP A 194 -20.19 -18.33 -25.92
C ASP A 194 -19.11 -18.94 -26.84
N GLY A 195 -17.84 -18.83 -26.46
CA GLY A 195 -16.70 -19.40 -27.18
C GLY A 195 -16.22 -18.54 -28.36
N ARG A 196 -16.82 -17.36 -28.59
CA ARG A 196 -16.25 -16.42 -29.57
C ARG A 196 -14.90 -15.92 -29.08
N ILE A 197 -13.98 -15.70 -30.02
CA ILE A 197 -12.64 -15.18 -29.75
C ILE A 197 -12.33 -14.09 -30.77
N LEU A 198 -11.72 -13.01 -30.29
CA LEU A 198 -11.18 -11.92 -31.09
C LEU A 198 -9.72 -11.74 -30.68
N ASP A 199 -8.82 -12.13 -31.55
CA ASP A 199 -7.37 -12.15 -31.29
C ASP A 199 -6.66 -11.25 -32.30
N GLY A 200 -5.89 -10.27 -31.83
CA GLY A 200 -5.15 -9.38 -32.72
C GLY A 200 -4.66 -8.11 -32.04
N GLN A 201 -4.47 -7.07 -32.85
CA GLN A 201 -3.89 -5.82 -32.40
C GLN A 201 -4.91 -4.88 -31.72
N TRP A 202 -4.43 -4.11 -30.75
CA TRP A 202 -5.18 -3.14 -29.96
C TRP A 202 -4.41 -1.82 -29.89
N HIS A 203 -5.14 -0.71 -29.98
CA HIS A 203 -4.62 0.63 -29.83
C HIS A 203 -5.68 1.49 -29.12
N ASP A 204 -5.28 2.23 -28.09
CA ASP A 204 -6.15 3.07 -27.26
C ASP A 204 -7.45 2.39 -26.81
N GLY A 205 -7.32 1.14 -26.33
CA GLY A 205 -8.43 0.35 -25.81
C GLY A 205 -9.33 -0.29 -26.88
N LYS A 206 -9.05 -0.04 -28.17
CA LYS A 206 -9.87 -0.49 -29.30
C LYS A 206 -9.09 -1.47 -30.17
N GLN A 207 -9.80 -2.39 -30.79
CA GLN A 207 -9.18 -3.27 -31.78
C GLN A 207 -8.70 -2.45 -32.98
N HIS A 208 -7.48 -2.70 -33.43
CA HIS A 208 -6.84 -2.02 -34.54
C HIS A 208 -6.04 -3.03 -35.37
N GLY A 209 -5.61 -2.67 -36.58
CA GLY A 209 -4.75 -3.51 -37.41
C GLY A 209 -5.41 -4.84 -37.81
N THR A 210 -4.64 -5.92 -37.86
CA THR A 210 -5.14 -7.24 -38.26
C THR A 210 -5.46 -8.12 -37.06
N GLY A 211 -6.46 -8.99 -37.21
CA GLY A 211 -6.81 -9.99 -36.21
C GLY A 211 -7.65 -11.14 -36.77
N THR A 212 -7.92 -12.13 -35.93
CA THR A 212 -8.83 -13.23 -36.21
C THR A 212 -10.08 -13.11 -35.36
N TYR A 213 -11.19 -13.56 -35.93
CA TYR A 213 -12.47 -13.70 -35.25
C TYR A 213 -12.93 -15.15 -35.38
N THR A 214 -12.96 -15.85 -34.25
CA THR A 214 -13.37 -17.25 -34.17
C THR A 214 -14.78 -17.36 -33.62
N THR A 215 -15.58 -18.19 -34.27
CA THR A 215 -16.93 -18.57 -33.86
C THR A 215 -17.07 -20.09 -33.99
N THR A 216 -18.22 -20.65 -33.61
CA THR A 216 -18.56 -22.05 -33.87
C THR A 216 -18.52 -22.43 -35.35
N SER A 217 -18.71 -21.47 -36.26
CA SER A 217 -18.67 -21.68 -37.72
C SER A 217 -17.26 -21.66 -38.33
N GLY A 218 -16.24 -21.37 -37.52
CA GLY A 218 -14.84 -21.27 -37.94
C GLY A 218 -14.22 -19.91 -37.62
N THR A 219 -13.00 -19.72 -38.15
CA THR A 219 -12.16 -18.54 -37.92
C THR A 219 -12.04 -17.73 -39.22
N LYS A 220 -12.20 -16.41 -39.11
CA LYS A 220 -11.96 -15.46 -40.21
C LYS A 220 -10.92 -14.44 -39.82
N LYS A 221 -10.14 -13.96 -40.79
CA LYS A 221 -9.13 -12.92 -40.58
C LYS A 221 -9.60 -11.61 -41.16
N GLY A 222 -9.47 -10.52 -40.42
CA GLY A 222 -9.93 -9.20 -40.83
C GLY A 222 -8.94 -8.08 -40.53
N GLU A 223 -9.36 -6.88 -40.92
CA GLU A 223 -8.67 -5.62 -40.65
C GLU A 223 -9.63 -4.69 -39.88
N TRP A 224 -9.14 -4.04 -38.82
CA TRP A 224 -9.88 -3.16 -37.91
C TRP A 224 -9.22 -1.80 -37.80
N VAL A 225 -10.03 -0.75 -37.68
CA VAL A 225 -9.61 0.61 -37.35
C VAL A 225 -10.57 1.14 -36.29
N ASP A 226 -10.03 1.59 -35.16
CA ASP A 226 -10.77 2.16 -34.03
C ASP A 226 -11.96 1.30 -33.56
N GLY A 227 -11.74 -0.01 -33.46
CA GLY A 227 -12.72 -0.97 -32.98
C GLY A 227 -13.76 -1.38 -34.03
N ARG A 228 -13.67 -0.85 -35.26
CA ARG A 228 -14.57 -1.20 -36.36
C ARG A 228 -13.85 -2.05 -37.38
N ARG A 229 -14.45 -3.18 -37.74
CA ARG A 229 -13.94 -4.01 -38.84
C ARG A 229 -14.13 -3.27 -40.16
N VAL A 230 -13.04 -3.08 -40.89
CA VAL A 230 -13.01 -2.48 -42.23
C VAL A 230 -13.36 -3.53 -43.28
N ARG A 231 -12.68 -4.69 -43.26
CA ARG A 231 -12.90 -5.79 -44.21
C ARG A 231 -12.44 -7.14 -43.67
N TRP A 232 -12.92 -8.21 -44.30
CA TRP A 232 -12.32 -9.54 -44.18
C TRP A 232 -11.21 -9.67 -45.21
N ILE A 233 -10.13 -10.34 -44.83
CA ILE A 233 -8.97 -10.57 -45.70
C ILE A 233 -8.76 -12.05 -46.02
N GLU A 234 -9.16 -12.97 -45.14
CA GLU A 234 -9.16 -14.43 -45.35
C GLU A 234 -10.36 -15.08 -44.63
#